data_AF-A0A2P4XHL3-F1
#
_entry.id   AF-A0A2P4XHL3-F1
#
_cell.length_a   1.000
_cell.length_b   1.000
_cell.length_c   1.000
_cell.angle_alpha   90.00
_cell.angle_beta   90.00
_cell.angle_gamma   90.00
#
_symmetry.space_group_name_H-M   'P 1'
#
loop_
_entity.id
_entity.type
_entity.pdbx_description
1 polymer ?
#
loop_
_entity_poly.entity_id
_entity_poly.type
_entity_poly.pdbx_seq_one_letter_code
_entity_poly.pdbx_strand_id
1 'polypeptide(L)'
;MQDVKSEPVPVGKSSDPRRTTASKASQDPKADSKHSVPKKHRQEKKKRRDVNPPSDSDPSSDSSDDDSSSESSEDSSDENAGVNLTAASATQAGTTLLTFRPYINSNTLGEFDTKASLRERVHWWERFANMAAQGGWSTKMRTQELKLKLPGAARDWFNQLPKHTQRDWKELASAFRKKYCKARSSYSERYFTMEMKTSESALDFFYHLNSAAGKADIDFRKSSKRLEKHIRRFITKLRDTRLKTTKKFGAAVTEMLRHPELGTFALTISLRDVSSRNVPDVHT
;
A
#
# COMPACT_ATOMS: atom_id res chain seq x y z
N MET A 1 2.72 36.70 -49.04
CA MET A 1 2.22 36.67 -50.42
C MET A 1 0.71 36.48 -50.35
N GLN A 2 -0.03 37.22 -51.17
CA GLN A 2 -1.44 37.02 -51.61
C GLN A 2 -2.48 36.48 -50.61
N ASP A 3 -3.50 37.31 -50.37
CA ASP A 3 -4.81 36.96 -49.84
C ASP A 3 -5.56 35.93 -50.69
N VAL A 4 -6.43 35.14 -50.07
CA VAL A 4 -7.63 34.59 -50.73
C VAL A 4 -8.85 34.83 -49.83
N LYS A 5 -9.85 35.51 -50.39
CA LYS A 5 -11.09 35.95 -49.76
C LYS A 5 -12.27 35.05 -50.18
N SER A 6 -13.19 34.73 -49.26
CA SER A 6 -14.58 34.38 -49.58
C SER A 6 -15.49 34.46 -48.33
N GLU A 7 -16.77 34.76 -48.55
CA GLU A 7 -17.81 35.03 -47.53
C GLU A 7 -19.16 34.35 -47.94
N PRO A 8 -20.31 34.45 -47.22
CA PRO A 8 -21.02 33.23 -46.80
C PRO A 8 -22.56 33.16 -47.09
N VAL A 9 -23.24 32.19 -46.45
CA VAL A 9 -24.73 31.97 -46.30
C VAL A 9 -25.51 31.63 -47.61
N PRO A 10 -26.82 31.22 -47.65
CA PRO A 10 -27.92 31.35 -46.64
C PRO A 10 -28.96 30.19 -46.39
N VAL A 11 -29.46 30.13 -45.14
CA VAL A 11 -30.90 30.04 -44.67
C VAL A 11 -31.85 28.85 -44.96
N GLY A 12 -32.57 28.41 -43.89
CA GLY A 12 -33.90 27.72 -43.88
C GLY A 12 -33.96 26.52 -42.88
N LYS A 13 -34.74 26.40 -41.79
CA LYS A 13 -36.19 26.64 -41.46
C LYS A 13 -37.14 25.75 -42.31
N SER A 14 -38.06 24.93 -41.78
CA SER A 14 -38.58 24.64 -40.41
C SER A 14 -39.11 23.16 -40.36
N SER A 15 -39.97 22.58 -39.48
CA SER A 15 -40.82 22.98 -38.33
C SER A 15 -41.39 21.74 -37.56
N ASP A 16 -41.85 21.93 -36.31
CA ASP A 16 -42.71 21.03 -35.47
C ASP A 16 -44.20 21.04 -35.95
N PRO A 17 -45.21 20.25 -35.42
CA PRO A 17 -45.32 19.71 -34.05
C PRO A 17 -46.03 18.33 -33.77
N ARG A 18 -45.93 17.86 -32.50
CA ARG A 18 -47.00 17.22 -31.66
C ARG A 18 -47.59 15.83 -32.02
N ARG A 19 -47.49 14.84 -31.10
CA ARG A 19 -48.61 14.39 -30.19
C ARG A 19 -48.24 13.33 -29.12
N THR A 20 -48.88 13.48 -27.95
CA THR A 20 -49.04 12.61 -26.74
C THR A 20 -49.31 11.11 -27.00
N THR A 21 -49.11 10.15 -26.08
CA THR A 21 -49.61 10.05 -24.67
C THR A 21 -48.75 9.17 -23.72
N ALA A 22 -49.07 9.18 -22.41
CA ALA A 22 -48.43 8.40 -21.34
C ALA A 22 -49.45 7.77 -20.36
N SER A 23 -48.97 7.01 -19.36
CA SER A 23 -49.66 6.47 -18.15
C SER A 23 -50.29 5.05 -18.27
N LYS A 24 -50.58 4.29 -17.18
CA LYS A 24 -49.96 4.08 -15.84
C LYS A 24 -50.73 2.96 -15.08
N ALA A 25 -50.02 1.92 -14.60
CA ALA A 25 -50.32 0.94 -13.52
C ALA A 25 -51.77 0.50 -13.15
N SER A 26 -51.97 -0.80 -12.82
CA SER A 26 -52.21 -1.32 -11.42
C SER A 26 -52.88 -2.73 -11.31
N GLN A 27 -52.60 -3.43 -10.20
CA GLN A 27 -53.37 -4.51 -9.47
C GLN A 27 -53.35 -6.00 -9.90
N ASP A 28 -53.15 -6.85 -8.87
CA ASP A 28 -53.41 -8.32 -8.67
C ASP A 28 -54.88 -8.57 -8.17
N PRO A 29 -55.41 -9.77 -7.76
CA PRO A 29 -54.76 -11.07 -7.38
C PRO A 29 -55.54 -12.41 -7.68
N LYS A 30 -55.03 -13.52 -7.11
CA LYS A 30 -55.67 -14.86 -6.80
C LYS A 30 -55.92 -15.84 -7.96
N ALA A 31 -55.93 -17.17 -7.81
CA ALA A 31 -55.51 -18.16 -6.76
C ALA A 31 -55.39 -19.56 -7.47
N ASP A 32 -55.23 -20.76 -6.90
CA ASP A 32 -55.24 -21.36 -5.54
C ASP A 32 -54.40 -22.68 -5.55
N SER A 33 -54.69 -23.68 -4.69
CA SER A 33 -54.22 -25.09 -4.71
C SER A 33 -52.71 -25.40 -4.64
N LYS A 34 -52.10 -26.10 -3.66
CA LYS A 34 -52.39 -26.74 -2.33
C LYS A 34 -51.73 -28.14 -2.29
N HIS A 35 -50.65 -28.30 -1.53
CA HIS A 35 -50.29 -29.43 -0.61
C HIS A 35 -48.76 -29.47 -0.40
N SER A 36 -48.18 -29.91 0.74
CA SER A 36 -48.55 -29.84 2.16
C SER A 36 -47.29 -30.21 2.97
N VAL A 37 -47.02 -29.49 4.07
CA VAL A 37 -46.02 -29.84 5.11
C VAL A 37 -46.74 -30.70 6.20
N PRO A 38 -46.13 -31.40 7.22
CA PRO A 38 -44.91 -31.02 7.97
C PRO A 38 -44.08 -32.16 8.68
N LYS A 39 -43.20 -31.74 9.61
CA LYS A 39 -42.69 -32.42 10.85
C LYS A 39 -41.49 -33.41 10.80
N LYS A 40 -40.29 -32.85 11.05
CA LYS A 40 -39.52 -32.94 12.33
C LYS A 40 -39.51 -34.29 13.10
N HIS A 41 -38.32 -34.87 13.34
CA HIS A 41 -38.05 -35.71 14.53
C HIS A 41 -36.58 -35.62 15.03
N ARG A 42 -36.34 -36.02 16.29
CA ARG A 42 -35.05 -35.99 17.01
C ARG A 42 -34.95 -37.16 18.01
N GLN A 43 -33.82 -37.89 18.01
CA GLN A 43 -33.23 -38.75 19.08
C GLN A 43 -32.03 -39.48 18.42
N GLU A 44 -30.79 -39.62 18.93
CA GLU A 44 -30.18 -39.91 20.25
C GLU A 44 -29.69 -41.37 20.45
N LYS A 45 -28.35 -41.52 20.45
CA LYS A 45 -27.48 -42.43 21.23
C LYS A 45 -27.70 -43.97 21.22
N LYS A 46 -26.62 -44.69 20.88
CA LYS A 46 -26.09 -45.85 21.64
C LYS A 46 -24.55 -45.95 21.48
N LYS A 47 -23.86 -46.77 22.29
CA LYS A 47 -22.40 -46.71 22.59
C LYS A 47 -21.79 -48.10 22.88
N ARG A 48 -20.45 -48.24 22.72
CA ARG A 48 -19.49 -49.37 23.01
C ARG A 48 -18.97 -50.01 21.71
N ARG A 49 -17.72 -50.47 21.57
CA ARG A 49 -16.46 -50.46 22.38
C ARG A 49 -15.29 -50.49 21.34
N ASP A 50 -14.20 -49.71 21.42
CA ASP A 50 -13.09 -49.64 22.42
C ASP A 50 -11.83 -50.42 21.97
N VAL A 51 -10.91 -49.73 21.31
CA VAL A 51 -9.46 -50.03 21.21
C VAL A 51 -8.68 -48.75 20.87
N ASN A 52 -7.61 -48.48 21.61
CA ASN A 52 -6.56 -47.46 21.42
C ASN A 52 -5.22 -48.19 21.15
N PRO A 53 -4.04 -47.55 20.91
CA PRO A 53 -3.65 -46.13 20.95
C PRO A 53 -2.91 -45.69 19.63
N PRO A 54 -2.13 -44.59 19.55
CA PRO A 54 -1.89 -43.50 20.50
C PRO A 54 -2.18 -42.09 19.98
N SER A 55 -1.92 -41.10 20.84
CA SER A 55 -2.10 -39.66 20.66
C SER A 55 -1.36 -39.06 19.46
N ASP A 56 -1.91 -37.95 18.96
CA ASP A 56 -1.17 -36.67 18.98
C ASP A 56 -2.14 -35.54 19.36
N SER A 57 -1.61 -34.43 19.88
CA SER A 57 -2.40 -33.41 20.59
C SER A 57 -2.89 -32.27 19.67
N ASP A 58 -4.19 -31.98 19.72
CA ASP A 58 -4.72 -30.66 19.32
C ASP A 58 -4.42 -29.62 20.42
N PRO A 59 -3.89 -28.45 20.05
CA PRO A 59 -4.25 -27.19 20.67
C PRO A 59 -5.10 -26.36 19.70
N SER A 60 -6.33 -26.03 20.11
CA SER A 60 -7.15 -25.03 19.43
C SER A 60 -6.53 -23.64 19.59
N SER A 61 -5.83 -23.14 18.57
CA SER A 61 -5.40 -21.75 18.52
C SER A 61 -6.52 -20.87 17.96
N ASP A 62 -7.17 -20.13 18.84
CA ASP A 62 -7.91 -18.92 18.47
C ASP A 62 -6.93 -17.93 17.80
N SER A 63 -7.31 -17.34 16.68
CA SER A 63 -6.43 -16.48 15.88
C SER A 63 -6.80 -15.01 16.07
N SER A 64 -6.29 -14.39 17.12
CA SER A 64 -6.33 -12.94 17.27
C SER A 64 -5.41 -12.29 16.24
N ASP A 65 -5.97 -11.45 15.37
CA ASP A 65 -5.22 -10.66 14.37
C ASP A 65 -4.51 -9.47 15.06
N ASP A 66 -3.53 -9.76 15.91
CA ASP A 66 -2.71 -8.76 16.60
C ASP A 66 -1.67 -8.14 15.63
N ASP A 67 -2.15 -7.26 14.75
CA ASP A 67 -1.34 -6.41 13.84
C ASP A 67 -0.46 -5.45 14.65
N SER A 68 0.65 -6.00 15.18
CA SER A 68 1.68 -5.36 16.00
C SER A 68 2.51 -4.36 15.19
N SER A 69 1.82 -3.33 14.69
CA SER A 69 2.41 -2.10 14.19
C SER A 69 3.14 -1.42 15.34
N SER A 70 4.47 -1.61 15.43
CA SER A 70 5.29 -1.04 16.51
C SER A 70 5.07 0.47 16.65
N GLU A 71 4.21 0.87 17.58
CA GLU A 71 4.10 2.25 18.02
C GLU A 71 5.32 2.57 18.88
N SER A 72 6.34 3.14 18.24
CA SER A 72 7.34 3.95 18.93
C SER A 72 6.61 5.09 19.65
N SER A 73 6.24 4.84 20.91
CA SER A 73 5.58 5.80 21.80
C SER A 73 6.61 6.84 22.22
N GLU A 74 6.84 7.82 21.36
CA GLU A 74 7.45 9.09 21.72
C GLU A 74 6.53 9.81 22.72
N ASP A 75 6.70 9.50 24.02
CA ASP A 75 6.15 10.27 25.13
C ASP A 75 6.88 11.62 25.20
N SER A 76 6.58 12.48 24.23
CA SER A 76 6.63 13.91 24.44
C SER A 76 5.31 14.31 25.09
N SER A 77 5.30 14.35 26.42
CA SER A 77 4.33 15.11 27.19
C SER A 77 4.52 16.61 26.88
N ASP A 78 4.04 17.03 25.71
CA ASP A 78 4.02 18.40 25.17
C ASP A 78 3.04 19.23 26.04
N GLU A 79 3.50 19.60 27.23
CA GLU A 79 2.95 20.71 28.02
C GLU A 79 2.70 21.92 27.11
N ASN A 80 1.66 22.72 27.39
CA ASN A 80 1.19 23.79 26.50
C ASN A 80 2.08 25.05 26.55
N ALA A 81 3.38 24.87 26.31
CA ALA A 81 4.39 25.90 26.13
C ALA A 81 4.18 26.59 24.77
N GLY A 82 3.31 27.60 24.76
CA GLY A 82 2.98 28.38 23.56
C GLY A 82 4.18 29.07 22.92
N VAL A 83 4.77 28.42 21.89
CA VAL A 83 5.86 28.94 21.05
C VAL A 83 7.04 29.56 21.82
N ASN A 84 7.61 28.79 22.76
CA ASN A 84 8.86 29.15 23.45
C ASN A 84 10.07 29.14 22.49
N LEU A 85 10.18 30.21 21.69
CA LEU A 85 11.37 30.56 20.90
C LEU A 85 12.61 30.81 21.78
N THR A 86 12.39 31.06 23.07
CA THR A 86 13.40 31.15 24.13
C THR A 86 13.06 30.16 25.24
N ALA A 87 14.01 29.28 25.56
CA ALA A 87 13.98 28.48 26.78
C ALA A 87 14.92 29.12 27.81
N ALA A 88 14.38 29.58 28.94
CA ALA A 88 15.13 30.17 30.03
C ALA A 88 15.48 29.11 31.08
N SER A 89 16.76 28.95 31.42
CA SER A 89 17.19 28.15 32.57
C SER A 89 17.94 29.02 33.59
N ALA A 90 17.57 28.90 34.87
CA ALA A 90 18.26 29.56 35.95
C ALA A 90 19.51 28.75 36.33
N THR A 91 20.69 29.40 36.33
CA THR A 91 21.90 28.82 36.91
C THR A 91 21.94 29.09 38.41
N GLN A 92 22.68 28.27 39.17
CA GLN A 92 22.81 28.43 40.64
C GLN A 92 23.45 29.77 41.05
N ALA A 93 24.12 30.48 40.13
CA ALA A 93 24.71 31.79 40.33
C ALA A 93 23.74 32.97 40.03
N GLY A 94 22.44 32.72 39.84
CA GLY A 94 21.43 33.75 39.56
C GLY A 94 21.38 34.23 38.10
N THR A 95 22.33 33.84 37.27
CA THR A 95 22.32 34.15 35.82
C THR A 95 21.26 33.30 35.12
N THR A 96 20.33 33.95 34.41
CA THR A 96 19.34 33.28 33.55
C THR A 96 19.92 33.08 32.16
N LEU A 97 20.07 31.82 31.73
CA LEU A 97 20.54 31.46 30.40
C LEU A 97 19.36 31.39 29.43
N LEU A 98 19.33 32.28 28.43
CA LEU A 98 18.29 32.31 27.39
C LEU A 98 18.74 31.52 26.17
N THR A 99 18.29 30.26 26.06
CA THR A 99 18.51 29.42 24.88
C THR A 99 17.49 29.80 23.81
N PHE A 100 17.92 30.58 22.82
CA PHE A 100 17.12 30.85 21.63
C PHE A 100 17.10 29.62 20.71
N ARG A 101 15.90 29.16 20.32
CA ARG A 101 15.72 28.15 19.27
C ARG A 101 15.41 28.86 17.95
N PRO A 102 16.25 28.74 16.92
CA PRO A 102 15.96 29.33 15.61
C PRO A 102 14.65 28.81 15.04
N TYR A 103 13.79 29.71 14.55
CA TYR A 103 12.57 29.32 13.86
C TYR A 103 12.92 28.64 12.53
N ILE A 104 12.78 27.32 12.47
CA ILE A 104 12.86 26.57 11.21
C ILE A 104 11.56 26.82 10.46
N ASN A 105 11.65 27.52 9.33
CA ASN A 105 10.53 27.78 8.43
C ASN A 105 10.39 26.62 7.41
N SER A 106 9.16 26.21 7.11
CA SER A 106 8.89 25.15 6.12
C SER A 106 9.29 25.49 4.67
N ASN A 107 9.71 26.71 4.37
CA ASN A 107 10.08 27.20 3.03
C ASN A 107 11.13 26.34 2.28
N THR A 108 12.03 25.65 2.99
CA THR A 108 13.00 24.71 2.39
C THR A 108 12.37 23.41 1.88
N LEU A 109 11.13 23.12 2.29
CA LEU A 109 10.34 21.99 1.81
C LEU A 109 9.45 22.43 0.63
N GLY A 110 9.55 21.71 -0.49
CA GLY A 110 8.62 21.88 -1.62
C GLY A 110 7.17 21.52 -1.26
N GLU A 111 6.23 21.93 -2.11
CA GLU A 111 4.81 21.53 -1.98
C GLU A 111 4.66 19.99 -2.09
N PHE A 112 3.67 19.42 -1.41
CA PHE A 112 3.44 17.99 -1.38
C PHE A 112 2.79 17.49 -2.68
N ASP A 113 3.55 16.83 -3.56
CA ASP A 113 2.94 16.21 -4.74
C ASP A 113 2.16 14.93 -4.38
N THR A 114 0.84 15.01 -4.55
CA THR A 114 -0.08 13.88 -4.42
C THR A 114 0.15 12.74 -5.43
N LYS A 115 0.75 13.03 -6.60
CA LYS A 115 0.97 12.11 -7.72
C LYS A 115 2.32 11.39 -7.69
N ALA A 116 3.31 11.95 -7.00
CA ALA A 116 4.64 11.38 -6.82
C ALA A 116 4.60 9.94 -6.27
N SER A 117 5.70 9.20 -6.43
CA SER A 117 5.76 7.80 -6.01
C SER A 117 5.53 7.66 -4.50
N LEU A 118 5.16 6.45 -4.07
CA LEU A 118 4.98 6.17 -2.65
C LEU A 118 6.26 6.48 -1.84
N ARG A 119 7.45 6.25 -2.41
CA ARG A 119 8.73 6.56 -1.76
C ARG A 119 8.89 8.06 -1.55
N GLU A 120 8.64 8.88 -2.56
CA GLU A 120 8.79 10.33 -2.49
C GLU A 120 7.78 10.94 -1.51
N ARG A 121 6.52 10.47 -1.51
CA ARG A 121 5.48 10.95 -0.59
C ARG A 121 5.70 10.52 0.87
N VAL A 122 6.34 9.37 1.10
CA VAL A 122 6.83 8.97 2.42
C VAL A 122 8.02 9.84 2.84
N HIS A 123 9.01 10.03 1.96
CA HIS A 123 10.21 10.80 2.28
C HIS A 123 9.95 12.30 2.48
N TRP A 124 8.96 12.86 1.77
CA TRP A 124 8.47 14.21 2.02
C TRP A 124 7.88 14.34 3.43
N TRP A 125 7.10 13.35 3.86
CA TRP A 125 6.52 13.32 5.22
C TRP A 125 7.60 13.16 6.30
N GLU A 126 8.60 12.30 6.09
CA GLU A 126 9.78 12.17 6.96
C GLU A 126 10.50 13.53 7.11
N ARG A 127 10.74 14.25 6.01
CA ARG A 127 11.37 15.58 6.05
C ARG A 127 10.50 16.62 6.76
N PHE A 128 9.18 16.61 6.54
CA PHE A 128 8.25 17.48 7.26
C PHE A 128 8.30 17.23 8.77
N ALA A 129 8.17 15.97 9.20
CA ALA A 129 8.20 15.58 10.60
C ALA A 129 9.53 15.91 11.28
N ASN A 130 10.65 15.66 10.60
CA ASN A 130 11.99 15.97 11.12
C ASN A 130 12.21 17.48 11.30
N MET A 131 11.75 18.33 10.36
CA MET A 131 11.77 19.79 10.55
C MET A 131 10.86 20.25 11.68
N ALA A 132 9.67 19.67 11.80
CA ALA A 132 8.74 19.99 12.89
C ALA A 132 9.32 19.65 14.28
N ALA A 133 10.02 18.52 14.40
CA ALA A 133 10.70 18.12 15.64
C ALA A 133 11.91 19.01 15.94
N GLN A 134 12.82 19.20 14.97
CA GLN A 134 14.02 20.04 15.14
C GLN A 134 13.68 21.50 15.43
N GLY A 135 12.64 22.04 14.78
CA GLY A 135 12.15 23.40 14.97
C GLY A 135 11.30 23.61 16.23
N GLY A 136 11.03 22.56 17.02
CA GLY A 136 10.17 22.63 18.20
C GLY A 136 8.75 23.11 17.88
N TRP A 137 8.21 22.77 16.70
CA TRP A 137 6.91 23.25 16.25
C TRP A 137 5.81 22.69 17.15
N SER A 138 4.94 23.55 17.67
CA SER A 138 3.73 23.14 18.39
C SER A 138 2.72 22.48 17.44
N THR A 139 1.82 21.65 17.97
CA THR A 139 0.71 21.02 17.23
C THR A 139 -0.02 21.99 16.29
N LYS A 140 -0.31 23.21 16.75
CA LYS A 140 -0.96 24.25 15.91
C LYS A 140 -0.10 24.65 14.71
N MET A 141 1.21 24.83 14.90
CA MET A 141 2.15 25.14 13.82
C MET A 141 2.28 23.97 12.84
N ARG A 142 2.44 22.73 13.33
CA ARG A 142 2.50 21.51 12.50
C ARG A 142 1.26 21.40 11.60
N THR A 143 0.07 21.64 12.15
CA THR A 143 -1.20 21.65 11.41
C THR A 143 -1.26 22.77 10.36
N GLN A 144 -0.80 23.99 10.68
CA GLN A 144 -0.82 25.13 9.75
C GLN A 144 0.18 24.95 8.59
N GLU A 145 1.42 24.58 8.90
CA GLU A 145 2.48 24.35 7.92
C GLU A 145 2.15 23.18 6.98
N LEU A 146 1.57 22.09 7.51
CA LEU A 146 1.07 21.00 6.68
C LEU A 146 0.01 21.52 5.69
N LYS A 147 -0.99 22.27 6.17
CA LYS A 147 -2.06 22.81 5.32
C LYS A 147 -1.55 23.73 4.21
N LEU A 148 -0.53 24.55 4.50
CA LEU A 148 0.12 25.41 3.52
C LEU A 148 0.80 24.59 2.42
N LYS A 149 1.52 23.52 2.77
CA LYS A 149 2.23 22.66 1.81
C LYS A 149 1.36 21.64 1.06
N LEU A 150 0.07 21.52 1.36
CA LEU A 150 -0.84 20.65 0.60
C LEU A 150 -1.43 21.38 -0.61
N PRO A 151 -1.33 20.84 -1.84
CA PRO A 151 -1.95 21.43 -3.03
C PRO A 151 -3.47 21.21 -3.02
N GLY A 152 -4.21 22.01 -3.81
CA GLY A 152 -5.68 22.08 -3.93
C GLY A 152 -6.45 20.88 -3.37
N ALA A 153 -6.58 19.78 -4.13
CA ALA A 153 -7.37 18.62 -3.75
C ALA A 153 -6.93 17.92 -2.44
N ALA A 154 -5.68 18.07 -2.00
CA ALA A 154 -5.21 17.59 -0.70
C ALA A 154 -5.51 18.61 0.44
N ARG A 155 -5.48 19.91 0.14
CA ARG A 155 -5.96 20.97 1.04
C ARG A 155 -7.48 20.88 1.23
N ASP A 156 -8.21 20.47 0.21
CA ASP A 156 -9.67 20.21 0.26
C ASP A 156 -9.99 18.95 1.08
N TRP A 157 -9.23 17.86 0.90
CA TRP A 157 -9.31 16.70 1.78
C TRP A 157 -9.04 17.08 3.24
N PHE A 158 -8.01 17.90 3.51
CA PHE A 158 -7.73 18.41 4.86
C PHE A 158 -8.93 19.19 5.40
N ASN A 159 -9.52 20.08 4.60
CA ASN A 159 -10.69 20.89 5.00
C ASN A 159 -11.92 20.03 5.33
N GLN A 160 -12.06 18.85 4.71
CA GLN A 160 -13.15 17.89 4.95
C GLN A 160 -12.98 17.06 6.23
N LEU A 161 -11.79 17.03 6.86
CA LEU A 161 -11.58 16.31 8.12
C LEU A 161 -12.38 16.94 9.26
N PRO A 162 -12.85 16.15 10.26
CA PRO A 162 -13.52 16.69 11.44
C PRO A 162 -12.66 17.72 12.18
N LYS A 163 -13.29 18.74 12.78
CA LYS A 163 -12.57 19.80 13.51
C LYS A 163 -11.78 19.30 14.73
N HIS A 164 -12.07 18.11 15.27
CA HIS A 164 -11.22 17.47 16.29
C HIS A 164 -9.95 16.90 15.65
N THR A 165 -10.09 16.08 14.61
CA THR A 165 -8.99 15.53 13.80
C THR A 165 -8.07 16.58 13.19
N GLN A 166 -8.56 17.77 12.84
CA GLN A 166 -7.70 18.87 12.39
C GLN A 166 -6.90 19.53 13.54
N ARG A 167 -7.33 19.40 14.79
CA ARG A 167 -6.69 20.00 15.98
C ARG A 167 -5.77 19.02 16.72
N ASP A 168 -6.06 17.73 16.67
CA ASP A 168 -5.19 16.68 17.19
C ASP A 168 -4.11 16.32 16.16
N TRP A 169 -2.84 16.54 16.49
CA TRP A 169 -1.72 16.23 15.59
C TRP A 169 -1.57 14.72 15.33
N LYS A 170 -1.85 13.87 16.31
CA LYS A 170 -1.72 12.41 16.23
C LYS A 170 -2.78 11.82 15.30
N GLU A 171 -4.03 12.27 15.42
CA GLU A 171 -5.09 11.91 14.47
C GLU A 171 -4.79 12.43 13.06
N LEU A 172 -4.43 13.71 12.92
CA LEU A 172 -4.11 14.33 11.63
C LEU A 172 -2.97 13.60 10.90
N ALA A 173 -1.87 13.33 11.61
CA ALA A 173 -0.72 12.60 11.10
C ALA A 173 -1.05 11.14 10.77
N SER A 174 -1.95 10.51 11.52
CA SER A 174 -2.45 9.16 11.20
C SER A 174 -3.31 9.18 9.93
N ALA A 175 -4.26 10.10 9.83
CA ALA A 175 -5.15 10.27 8.68
C ALA A 175 -4.36 10.60 7.39
N PHE A 176 -3.37 11.50 7.47
CA PHE A 176 -2.50 11.84 6.35
C PHE A 176 -1.67 10.63 5.89
N ARG A 177 -0.96 9.96 6.81
CA ARG A 177 -0.18 8.76 6.49
C ARG A 177 -1.06 7.66 5.88
N LYS A 178 -2.26 7.43 6.43
CA LYS A 178 -3.24 6.45 5.91
C LYS A 178 -3.75 6.80 4.51
N LYS A 179 -3.92 8.10 4.19
CA LYS A 179 -4.46 8.58 2.90
C LYS A 179 -3.40 8.63 1.79
N TYR A 180 -2.17 9.05 2.09
CA TYR A 180 -1.14 9.34 1.09
C TYR A 180 0.15 8.52 1.21
N CYS A 181 0.57 8.16 2.43
CA CYS A 181 1.83 7.44 2.67
C CYS A 181 1.66 5.91 2.78
N LYS A 182 0.43 5.38 2.85
CA LYS A 182 0.15 3.94 2.80
C LYS A 182 0.11 3.45 1.35
N ALA A 183 0.65 2.25 1.10
CA ALA A 183 0.48 1.58 -0.18
C ALA A 183 -1.00 1.30 -0.43
N ARG A 184 -1.50 1.60 -1.64
CA ARG A 184 -2.91 1.31 -2.00
C ARG A 184 -3.20 -0.19 -2.06
N SER A 185 -2.18 -0.98 -2.37
CA SER A 185 -2.24 -2.42 -2.47
C SER A 185 -1.72 -3.11 -1.19
N SER A 186 -2.37 -4.22 -0.82
CA SER A 186 -1.94 -5.05 0.31
C SER A 186 -0.56 -5.67 0.07
N TYR A 187 0.10 -6.20 1.10
CA TYR A 187 1.37 -6.92 0.90
C TYR A 187 1.19 -8.18 0.02
N SER A 188 0.12 -8.94 0.26
CA SER A 188 -0.28 -10.09 -0.55
C SER A 188 -0.52 -9.69 -2.02
N GLU A 189 -1.31 -8.66 -2.26
CA GLU A 189 -1.57 -8.12 -3.61
C GLU A 189 -0.28 -7.66 -4.29
N ARG A 190 0.62 -6.97 -3.57
CA ARG A 190 1.95 -6.60 -4.11
C ARG A 190 2.75 -7.84 -4.52
N TYR A 191 2.79 -8.90 -3.71
CA TYR A 191 3.45 -10.15 -4.10
C TYR A 191 2.82 -10.80 -5.34
N PHE A 192 1.48 -10.85 -5.43
CA PHE A 192 0.80 -11.47 -6.57
C PHE A 192 0.90 -10.66 -7.87
N THR A 193 0.96 -9.33 -7.79
CA THR A 193 0.98 -8.43 -8.94
C THR A 193 2.37 -8.03 -9.43
N MET A 194 3.42 -8.10 -8.60
CA MET A 194 4.77 -7.61 -8.91
C MET A 194 5.32 -8.13 -10.24
N GLU A 195 5.94 -7.24 -11.00
CA GLU A 195 6.60 -7.53 -12.29
C GLU A 195 8.04 -7.02 -12.28
N MET A 196 8.90 -7.66 -13.08
CA MET A 196 10.28 -7.22 -13.27
C MET A 196 10.32 -5.86 -13.99
N LYS A 197 11.08 -4.89 -13.45
CA LYS A 197 11.29 -3.57 -14.08
C LYS A 197 12.17 -3.68 -15.32
N THR A 198 12.22 -2.61 -16.12
CA THR A 198 13.14 -2.49 -17.28
C THR A 198 14.60 -2.34 -16.88
N SER A 199 14.89 -1.86 -15.66
CA SER A 199 16.22 -1.44 -15.21
C SER A 199 16.80 -2.25 -14.05
N GLU A 200 16.19 -3.39 -13.69
CA GLU A 200 16.68 -4.27 -12.62
C GLU A 200 17.06 -5.64 -13.19
N SER A 201 18.09 -6.29 -12.63
CA SER A 201 18.48 -7.62 -13.11
C SER A 201 17.44 -8.67 -12.70
N ALA A 202 17.49 -9.83 -13.37
CA ALA A 202 16.68 -10.97 -12.99
C ALA A 202 17.00 -11.49 -11.57
N LEU A 203 18.19 -11.19 -11.03
CA LEU A 203 18.55 -11.51 -9.64
C LEU A 203 17.97 -10.51 -8.64
N ASP A 204 18.00 -9.20 -8.95
CA ASP A 204 17.38 -8.17 -8.12
C ASP A 204 15.87 -8.39 -8.04
N PHE A 205 15.24 -8.73 -9.16
CA PHE A 205 13.83 -9.12 -9.20
C PHE A 205 13.53 -10.35 -8.33
N PHE A 206 14.41 -11.35 -8.30
CA PHE A 206 14.27 -12.52 -7.41
C PHE A 206 14.32 -12.10 -5.94
N TYR A 207 15.29 -11.27 -5.54
CA TYR A 207 15.39 -10.76 -4.16
C TYR A 207 14.21 -9.85 -3.78
N HIS A 208 13.72 -9.01 -4.69
CA HIS A 208 12.52 -8.20 -4.47
C HIS A 208 11.25 -9.05 -4.29
N LEU A 209 11.08 -10.12 -5.07
CA LEU A 209 9.95 -11.05 -4.94
C LEU A 209 10.01 -11.86 -3.64
N ASN A 210 11.20 -12.29 -3.23
CA ASN A 210 11.42 -12.93 -1.92
C ASN A 210 11.05 -12.00 -0.76
N SER A 211 11.46 -10.72 -0.82
CA SER A 211 11.11 -9.71 0.20
C SER A 211 9.61 -9.41 0.22
N ALA A 212 8.94 -9.42 -0.94
CA ALA A 212 7.49 -9.24 -1.05
C ALA A 212 6.72 -10.43 -0.47
N ALA A 213 7.20 -11.66 -0.67
CA ALA A 213 6.61 -12.86 -0.10
C ALA A 213 6.69 -12.86 1.44
N GLY A 214 7.86 -12.57 2.02
CA GLY A 214 8.01 -12.48 3.47
C GLY A 214 7.12 -11.41 4.11
N LYS A 215 7.01 -10.23 3.48
CA LYS A 215 6.10 -9.15 3.94
C LYS A 215 4.61 -9.48 3.80
N ALA A 216 4.26 -10.58 3.13
CA ALA A 216 2.89 -11.03 2.90
C ALA A 216 2.55 -12.32 3.70
N ASP A 217 3.41 -12.74 4.64
CA ASP A 217 3.37 -14.04 5.33
C ASP A 217 3.37 -15.27 4.39
N ILE A 218 4.00 -15.12 3.23
CA ILE A 218 4.13 -16.21 2.25
C ILE A 218 5.46 -16.90 2.49
N ASP A 219 5.53 -17.70 3.55
CA ASP A 219 6.59 -18.69 3.76
C ASP A 219 6.53 -19.75 2.64
N PHE A 220 7.20 -19.44 1.54
CA PHE A 220 7.30 -20.34 0.39
C PHE A 220 8.24 -21.53 0.64
N ARG A 221 9.01 -21.54 1.73
CA ARG A 221 9.93 -22.64 2.08
C ARG A 221 9.22 -23.79 2.78
N LYS A 222 8.09 -23.54 3.48
CA LYS A 222 7.28 -24.56 4.20
C LYS A 222 6.94 -25.84 3.43
N SER A 223 6.89 -25.81 2.11
CA SER A 223 6.74 -27.03 1.29
C SER A 223 7.13 -26.79 -0.17
N SER A 224 7.58 -27.85 -0.84
CA SER A 224 7.88 -27.83 -2.29
C SER A 224 6.70 -27.27 -3.12
N LYS A 225 5.44 -27.54 -2.73
CA LYS A 225 4.24 -27.00 -3.40
C LYS A 225 4.03 -25.48 -3.22
N ARG A 226 4.54 -24.85 -2.13
CA ARG A 226 4.58 -23.37 -2.00
C ARG A 226 5.78 -22.81 -2.78
N LEU A 227 6.94 -23.45 -2.68
CA LEU A 227 8.17 -23.08 -3.39
C LEU A 227 7.97 -23.09 -4.91
N GLU A 228 7.35 -24.13 -5.45
CA GLU A 228 7.01 -24.26 -6.87
C GLU A 228 6.07 -23.14 -7.34
N LYS A 229 5.02 -22.81 -6.57
CA LYS A 229 4.14 -21.67 -6.88
C LYS A 229 4.89 -20.33 -6.88
N HIS A 230 5.89 -20.17 -6.00
CA HIS A 230 6.73 -18.99 -5.94
C HIS A 230 7.68 -18.89 -7.15
N ILE A 231 8.42 -19.97 -7.45
CA ILE A 231 9.33 -20.03 -8.60
C ILE A 231 8.57 -19.89 -9.93
N ARG A 232 7.41 -20.54 -10.08
CA ARG A 232 6.52 -20.32 -11.23
C ARG A 232 6.15 -18.84 -11.38
N ARG A 233 5.84 -18.13 -10.29
CA ARG A 233 5.54 -16.68 -10.33
C ARG A 233 6.73 -15.84 -10.78
N PHE A 234 7.93 -16.12 -10.26
CA PHE A 234 9.17 -15.51 -10.73
C PHE A 234 9.36 -15.70 -12.24
N ILE A 235 9.28 -16.95 -12.73
CA ILE A 235 9.45 -17.28 -14.16
C ILE A 235 8.39 -16.61 -15.03
N THR A 236 7.13 -16.57 -14.59
CA THR A 236 6.06 -15.86 -15.32
C THR A 236 6.38 -14.36 -15.43
N LYS A 237 6.80 -13.71 -14.35
CA LYS A 237 6.98 -12.25 -14.23
C LYS A 237 8.35 -11.71 -14.67
N LEU A 238 9.33 -12.56 -14.95
CA LEU A 238 10.56 -12.19 -15.68
C LEU A 238 10.20 -11.61 -17.06
N ARG A 239 10.84 -10.50 -17.45
CA ARG A 239 10.68 -9.90 -18.79
C ARG A 239 11.54 -10.55 -19.87
N ASP A 240 12.75 -10.96 -19.51
CA ASP A 240 13.67 -11.64 -20.43
C ASP A 240 13.12 -13.05 -20.77
N THR A 241 12.77 -13.27 -22.03
CA THR A 241 12.29 -14.55 -22.57
C THR A 241 13.43 -15.51 -22.93
N ARG A 242 14.63 -14.99 -23.24
CA ARG A 242 15.84 -15.79 -23.51
C ARG A 242 16.29 -16.50 -22.24
N LEU A 243 16.25 -15.80 -21.09
CA LEU A 243 16.53 -16.39 -19.77
C LEU A 243 15.70 -17.67 -19.54
N LYS A 244 14.39 -17.60 -19.80
CA LYS A 244 13.42 -18.69 -19.61
C LYS A 244 13.71 -19.92 -20.48
N THR A 245 14.34 -19.75 -21.64
CA THR A 245 14.68 -20.86 -22.56
C THR A 245 16.08 -21.43 -22.37
N THR A 246 16.93 -20.82 -21.52
CA THR A 246 18.28 -21.37 -21.28
C THR A 246 18.26 -22.68 -20.49
N LYS A 247 18.97 -23.71 -21.00
CA LYS A 247 19.09 -25.01 -20.32
C LYS A 247 19.69 -24.90 -18.91
N LYS A 248 20.64 -23.97 -18.70
CA LYS A 248 21.22 -23.69 -17.36
C LYS A 248 20.16 -23.24 -16.35
N PHE A 249 19.29 -22.30 -16.74
CA PHE A 249 18.23 -21.80 -15.88
C PHE A 249 17.20 -22.89 -15.56
N GLY A 250 16.78 -23.68 -16.55
CA GLY A 250 15.89 -24.82 -16.34
C GLY A 250 16.46 -25.87 -15.38
N ALA A 251 17.76 -26.19 -15.50
CA ALA A 251 18.45 -27.09 -14.56
C ALA A 251 18.52 -26.51 -13.14
N ALA A 252 18.88 -25.23 -12.99
CA ALA A 252 18.95 -24.56 -11.69
C ALA A 252 17.57 -24.44 -11.00
N VAL A 253 16.50 -24.19 -11.76
CA VAL A 253 15.11 -24.23 -11.28
C VAL A 253 14.72 -25.64 -10.82
N THR A 254 15.08 -26.67 -11.59
CA THR A 254 14.83 -28.07 -11.23
C THR A 254 15.55 -28.45 -9.92
N GLU A 255 16.79 -27.96 -9.75
CA GLU A 255 17.57 -28.20 -8.54
C GLU A 255 17.01 -27.45 -7.33
N MET A 256 16.53 -26.23 -7.48
CA MET A 256 15.82 -25.50 -6.40
C MET A 256 14.54 -26.20 -5.96
N LEU A 257 13.82 -26.88 -6.86
CA LEU A 257 12.64 -27.67 -6.51
C LEU A 257 12.97 -28.98 -5.77
N ARG A 258 14.19 -29.51 -5.96
CA ARG A 258 14.70 -30.76 -5.35
C ARG A 258 15.40 -30.51 -4.01
N HIS A 259 16.29 -29.53 -3.97
CA HIS A 259 17.12 -29.16 -2.82
C HIS A 259 17.09 -27.63 -2.64
N PRO A 260 16.13 -27.08 -1.86
CA PRO A 260 15.87 -25.63 -1.82
C PRO A 260 17.09 -24.75 -1.50
N GLU A 261 17.95 -25.19 -0.57
CA GLU A 261 19.15 -24.42 -0.22
C GLU A 261 20.23 -24.50 -1.30
N LEU A 262 20.62 -25.71 -1.75
CA LEU A 262 21.63 -25.89 -2.80
C LEU A 262 21.21 -25.24 -4.13
N GLY A 263 19.95 -25.42 -4.52
CA GLY A 263 19.39 -24.80 -5.72
C GLY A 263 19.24 -23.28 -5.61
N THR A 264 19.21 -22.69 -4.41
CA THR A 264 19.30 -21.22 -4.24
C THR A 264 20.66 -20.70 -4.71
N PHE A 265 21.76 -21.42 -4.41
CA PHE A 265 23.08 -21.09 -4.96
C PHE A 265 23.13 -21.33 -6.47
N ALA A 266 22.64 -22.47 -6.96
CA ALA A 266 22.63 -22.78 -8.39
C ALA A 266 21.84 -21.74 -9.22
N LEU A 267 20.66 -21.30 -8.76
CA LEU A 267 19.87 -20.27 -9.42
C LEU A 267 20.56 -18.90 -9.36
N THR A 268 21.15 -18.53 -8.22
CA THR A 268 21.92 -17.28 -8.09
C THR A 268 23.10 -17.24 -9.07
N ILE A 269 23.84 -18.35 -9.22
CA ILE A 269 24.93 -18.46 -10.20
C ILE A 269 24.40 -18.36 -11.64
N SER A 270 23.34 -19.09 -11.98
CA SER A 270 22.75 -19.04 -13.33
C SER A 270 22.15 -17.68 -13.68
N LEU A 271 21.66 -16.91 -12.70
CA LEU A 271 21.15 -15.56 -12.92
C LEU A 271 22.30 -14.54 -13.12
N ARG A 272 23.41 -14.67 -12.38
CA ARG A 272 24.62 -13.84 -12.59
C ARG A 272 25.26 -14.11 -13.95
N ASP A 273 25.49 -15.37 -14.30
CA ASP A 273 26.11 -15.79 -15.57
C ASP A 273 25.35 -15.28 -16.81
N VAL A 274 24.02 -15.13 -16.74
CA VAL A 274 23.26 -14.50 -17.84
C VAL A 274 23.24 -12.97 -17.74
N SER A 275 23.18 -12.39 -16.54
CA SER A 275 23.22 -10.93 -16.39
C SER A 275 24.53 -10.32 -16.91
N SER A 276 25.67 -10.99 -16.72
CA SER A 276 26.97 -10.56 -17.25
C SER A 276 27.10 -10.65 -18.78
N ARG A 277 26.17 -11.34 -19.47
CA ARG A 277 26.16 -11.49 -20.94
C ARG A 277 25.23 -10.50 -21.67
N ASN A 278 24.49 -9.68 -20.91
CA ASN A 278 23.59 -8.66 -21.45
C ASN A 278 24.15 -7.23 -21.26
N VAL A 279 25.44 -7.09 -20.89
CA VAL A 279 26.18 -5.82 -21.04
C VAL A 279 26.42 -5.63 -22.55
N PRO A 280 25.96 -4.54 -23.18
CA PRO A 280 26.32 -4.25 -24.56
C PRO A 280 27.80 -3.82 -24.64
N ASP A 281 28.54 -4.32 -25.63
CA ASP A 281 29.87 -3.81 -25.94
C ASP A 281 29.76 -2.36 -26.46
N VAL A 282 30.14 -1.39 -25.61
CA VAL A 282 30.21 0.03 -25.98
C VAL A 282 31.64 0.38 -26.41
N HIS A 283 32.14 -0.31 -27.44
CA HIS A 283 33.42 -0.01 -28.10
C HIS A 283 33.42 -0.42 -29.58
N THR A 284 32.91 0.46 -30.45
CA THR A 284 33.66 0.95 -31.63
C THR A 284 33.11 2.30 -32.08
#